data_AF-A0A3D6DIC3-F1
#
_entry.id   AF-A0A3D6DIC3-F1
#
_cell.length_a   1.000
_cell.length_b   1.000
_cell.length_c   1.000
_cell.angle_alpha   90.00
_cell.angle_beta   90.00
_cell.angle_gamma   90.00
#
_symmetry.space_group_name_H-M   'P 1'
#
loop_
_entity.id
_entity.type
_entity.pdbx_description
1 polymer ?
#
loop_
_entity_poly.entity_id
_entity_poly.type
_entity_poly.pdbx_seq_one_letter_code
_entity_poly.pdbx_strand_id
1 'polypeptide(L)'
;MRRIILLNPYAAGSHAQWARGMVRECPLAAERAGVQAQFELFELPGRHWKWRMSASALALVERMGEAGALDRDVDRFIVTDMMDVGQFRSALPPRFRSVPITLYFHENQL
;
A
#
# COMPACT_ATOMS: atom_id res chain seq x y z
N MET A 1 2.05 -16.08 9.83
CA MET A 1 1.95 -15.55 8.45
C MET A 1 1.88 -14.04 8.53
N ARG A 2 2.83 -13.32 7.95
CA ARG A 2 2.88 -11.86 7.98
C ARG A 2 1.90 -11.27 6.98
N ARG A 3 1.08 -10.31 7.38
CA ARG A 3 0.11 -9.64 6.52
C ARG A 3 0.61 -8.26 6.13
N ILE A 4 0.82 -8.08 4.83
CA ILE A 4 1.38 -6.87 4.25
C ILE A 4 0.33 -6.24 3.34
N ILE A 5 -0.01 -4.99 3.60
CA ILE A 5 -0.90 -4.23 2.71
C ILE A 5 -0.05 -3.31 1.85
N LEU A 6 -0.16 -3.47 0.53
CA LEU A 6 0.45 -2.62 -0.48
C LEU A 6 -0.58 -1.63 -0.99
N LEU A 7 -0.23 -0.34 -0.97
CA LEU A 7 -1.07 0.77 -1.40
C LEU A 7 -0.45 1.44 -2.61
N ASN A 8 -1.22 1.49 -3.71
CA ASN A 8 -0.85 2.22 -4.91
C ASN A 8 -1.91 3.28 -5.24
N PRO A 9 -1.72 4.54 -4.80
CA PRO A 9 -2.60 5.65 -5.15
C PRO A 9 -2.75 5.92 -6.66
N TYR A 10 -1.85 5.44 -7.50
CA TYR A 10 -1.85 5.79 -8.92
C TYR A 10 -1.55 4.56 -9.78
N ALA A 11 -2.56 3.71 -9.98
CA ALA A 11 -2.45 2.52 -10.80
C ALA A 11 -2.50 2.83 -12.32
N ALA A 12 -1.47 3.50 -12.83
CA ALA A 12 -1.18 3.59 -14.27
C ALA A 12 0.20 3.01 -14.58
N GLY A 13 0.36 2.52 -15.82
CA GLY A 13 1.66 2.14 -16.37
C GLY A 13 2.55 1.33 -15.42
N SER A 14 3.77 1.82 -15.19
CA SER A 14 4.79 1.18 -14.38
C SER A 14 4.41 1.05 -12.90
N HIS A 15 3.68 2.00 -12.31
CA HIS A 15 3.19 1.89 -10.92
C HIS A 15 2.30 0.67 -10.75
N ALA A 16 1.37 0.48 -11.68
CA ALA A 16 0.43 -0.64 -11.64
C ALA A 16 1.13 -1.98 -11.92
N GLN A 17 2.08 -1.99 -12.86
CA GLN A 17 2.90 -3.17 -13.15
C GLN A 17 3.74 -3.58 -11.94
N TRP A 18 4.39 -2.61 -11.28
CA TRP A 18 5.19 -2.84 -10.07
C TRP A 18 4.32 -3.38 -8.94
N ALA A 19 3.21 -2.72 -8.61
CA ALA A 19 2.33 -3.12 -7.51
C ALA A 19 1.79 -4.55 -7.70
N ARG A 20 1.33 -4.89 -8.91
CA ARG A 20 0.86 -6.25 -9.23
C ARG A 20 1.99 -7.28 -9.25
N GLY A 21 3.18 -6.88 -9.69
CA GLY A 21 4.38 -7.71 -9.60
C GLY A 21 4.74 -8.05 -8.16
N MET A 22 4.75 -7.06 -7.26
CA MET A 22 5.01 -7.25 -5.84
C MET A 22 4.06 -8.28 -5.21
N VAL A 23 2.75 -8.15 -5.46
CA VAL A 23 1.76 -9.09 -4.92
C VAL A 23 1.98 -10.53 -5.43
N ARG A 24 2.44 -10.67 -6.68
CA ARG A 24 2.68 -11.98 -7.30
C ARG A 24 3.98 -12.63 -6.83
N GLU A 25 5.06 -11.86 -6.79
CA GLU A 25 6.42 -12.40 -6.61
C GLU A 25 6.87 -12.40 -5.15
N CYS A 26 6.45 -11.42 -4.33
CA CYS A 26 6.94 -11.30 -2.95
C CYS A 26 6.50 -12.45 -2.02
N PRO A 27 5.28 -13.01 -2.12
CA PRO A 27 4.93 -14.21 -1.34
C PRO A 27 5.88 -15.38 -1.64
N LEU A 28 6.20 -15.61 -2.91
CA LEU A 28 7.13 -16.67 -3.34
C LEU A 28 8.55 -16.41 -2.84
N ALA A 29 9.01 -15.16 -2.90
CA ALA A 29 10.31 -14.77 -2.39
C ALA A 29 10.40 -14.92 -0.86
N ALA A 30 9.34 -14.56 -0.14
CA ALA A 30 9.26 -14.72 1.31
C ALA A 30 9.29 -16.21 1.70
N GLU A 31 8.54 -17.06 0.99
CA GLU A 31 8.54 -18.50 1.21
C GLU A 31 9.93 -19.11 1.03
N ARG A 32 10.64 -18.74 -0.04
CA ARG A 32 12.04 -19.14 -0.28
C ARG A 32 12.99 -18.69 0.84
N ALA A 33 12.67 -17.59 1.52
CA ALA A 33 13.41 -17.08 2.67
C ALA A 33 12.93 -17.67 4.01
N GLY A 34 12.06 -18.69 4.01
CA GLY A 34 11.55 -19.33 5.22
C GLY A 34 10.49 -18.50 5.97
N VAL A 35 9.89 -17.51 5.31
CA VAL A 35 8.88 -16.61 5.89
C VAL A 35 7.56 -16.76 5.16
N GLN A 36 6.49 -17.09 5.87
CA GLN A 36 5.15 -17.01 5.29
C GLN A 36 4.63 -15.58 5.35
N ALA A 37 4.32 -15.00 4.19
CA ALA A 37 3.76 -13.67 4.05
C ALA A 37 2.61 -13.65 3.02
N GLN A 38 1.60 -12.84 3.30
CA GLN A 38 0.47 -12.55 2.43
C GLN A 38 0.52 -11.06 2.06
N PHE A 39 0.26 -10.76 0.79
CA PHE A 39 0.21 -9.41 0.25
C PHE A 39 -1.21 -9.09 -0.24
N GLU A 40 -1.76 -7.98 0.20
CA GLU A 40 -3.04 -7.44 -0.27
C GLU A 40 -2.82 -6.10 -0.94
N LEU A 41 -3.45 -5.87 -2.09
CA LEU A 41 -3.29 -4.65 -2.89
C LEU A 41 -4.53 -3.78 -2.81
N PHE A 42 -4.34 -2.53 -2.41
CA PHE A 42 -5.34 -1.48 -2.53
C PHE A 42 -4.82 -0.40 -3.47
N GLU A 43 -5.56 -0.15 -4.53
CA GLU A 43 -5.15 0.78 -5.56
C GLU A 43 -6.27 1.73 -5.99
N LEU A 44 -5.88 2.92 -6.46
CA LEU A 44 -6.79 3.86 -7.09
C LEU A 44 -6.44 4.01 -8.57
N PRO A 45 -7.43 4.25 -9.45
CA PRO A 45 -7.18 4.42 -10.88
C PRO A 45 -6.15 5.52 -11.15
N GLY A 46 -5.25 5.25 -12.10
CA GLY A 46 -4.19 6.16 -12.53
C GLY A 46 -4.69 7.37 -13.32
N ARG A 47 -5.39 8.28 -12.63
CA ARG A 47 -5.88 9.58 -13.12
C ARG A 47 -5.81 10.60 -11.99
N HIS A 48 -5.82 11.89 -12.34
CA HIS A 48 -5.77 13.01 -11.38
C HIS A 48 -4.58 12.91 -10.41
N TRP A 49 -3.36 12.71 -10.95
CA TRP A 49 -2.17 12.42 -10.15
C TRP A 49 -1.92 13.43 -9.01
N LYS A 50 -2.12 14.73 -9.24
CA LYS A 50 -2.02 15.76 -8.18
C LYS A 50 -2.98 15.51 -7.02
N TRP A 51 -4.23 15.16 -7.33
CA TRP A 51 -5.21 14.78 -6.31
C TRP A 51 -4.79 13.49 -5.60
N ARG A 52 -4.19 12.52 -6.32
CA ARG A 52 -3.69 11.29 -5.68
C ARG A 52 -2.63 11.60 -4.63
N MET A 53 -1.71 12.51 -4.91
CA MET A 53 -0.69 12.91 -3.93
C MET A 53 -1.28 13.54 -2.67
N SER A 54 -2.36 14.33 -2.79
CA SER A 54 -2.89 15.12 -1.67
C SER A 54 -4.12 14.54 -0.97
N ALA A 55 -4.80 13.54 -1.53
CA ALA A 55 -6.09 13.07 -1.01
C ALA A 55 -6.29 11.54 -1.09
N SER A 56 -5.35 10.79 -1.68
CA SER A 56 -5.50 9.33 -1.80
C SER A 56 -5.52 8.59 -0.47
N ALA A 57 -4.85 9.13 0.55
CA ALA A 57 -4.77 8.57 1.89
C ALA A 57 -6.14 8.21 2.46
N LEU A 58 -7.05 9.17 2.52
CA LEU A 58 -8.38 8.98 3.08
C LEU A 58 -9.19 7.96 2.26
N ALA A 59 -9.19 8.12 0.94
CA ALA A 59 -9.94 7.22 0.04
C ALA A 59 -9.44 5.77 0.11
N LEU A 60 -8.14 5.55 0.30
CA LEU A 60 -7.60 4.21 0.44
C LEU A 60 -7.85 3.62 1.84
N VAL A 61 -7.81 4.43 2.91
CA VAL A 61 -8.20 3.97 4.25
C VAL A 61 -9.67 3.55 4.29
N GLU A 62 -10.55 4.34 3.68
CA GLU A 62 -11.98 4.02 3.56
C GLU A 62 -12.17 2.69 2.82
N ARG A 63 -11.57 2.52 1.64
CA ARG A 63 -11.62 1.26 0.87
C ARG A 63 -11.09 0.05 1.64
N MET A 64 -10.01 0.21 2.41
CA MET A 64 -9.50 -0.87 3.26
C MET A 64 -10.49 -1.23 4.38
N GLY A 65 -11.17 -0.24 4.95
CA GLY A 65 -12.24 -0.46 5.92
C GLY A 65 -13.43 -1.20 5.31
N GLU A 66 -13.94 -0.73 4.18
CA GLU A 66 -15.06 -1.36 3.45
C GLU A 66 -14.77 -2.81 3.04
N ALA A 67 -13.53 -3.11 2.66
CA ALA A 67 -13.10 -4.45 2.31
C ALA A 67 -12.82 -5.36 3.52
N GLY A 68 -12.99 -4.87 4.75
CA GLY A 68 -12.66 -5.60 5.99
C GLY A 68 -11.14 -5.83 6.16
N ALA A 69 -10.30 -5.20 5.35
CA ALA A 69 -8.85 -5.35 5.45
C ALA A 69 -8.30 -4.74 6.73
N LEU A 70 -9.02 -3.81 7.35
CA LEU A 70 -8.69 -3.24 8.64
C LEU A 70 -9.36 -3.98 9.80
N ASP A 71 -10.02 -5.13 9.60
CA ASP A 71 -10.64 -5.91 10.69
C ASP A 71 -9.62 -6.79 11.42
N ARG A 72 -8.56 -7.16 10.72
CA ARG A 72 -7.46 -8.00 11.17
C ARG A 72 -6.17 -7.21 11.30
N ASP A 73 -5.22 -7.74 12.06
CA ASP A 73 -3.90 -7.12 12.21
C ASP A 73 -3.17 -6.99 10.87
N VAL A 74 -2.32 -5.97 10.80
CA VAL A 74 -1.45 -5.65 9.65
C VAL A 74 -0.05 -5.52 10.20
N ASP A 75 0.89 -6.32 9.70
CA ASP A 75 2.27 -6.30 10.16
C ASP A 75 3.06 -5.15 9.51
N ARG A 76 2.67 -4.74 8.29
CA ARG A 76 3.34 -3.68 7.54
C ARG A 76 2.45 -3.09 6.44
N PHE A 77 2.58 -1.79 6.24
CA PHE A 77 2.14 -1.12 5.03
C PHE A 77 3.32 -0.86 4.08
N ILE A 78 3.10 -1.03 2.79
CA ILE A 78 3.99 -0.56 1.73
C ILE A 78 3.20 0.43 0.90
N VAL A 79 3.73 1.62 0.66
CA VAL A 79 3.05 2.66 -0.13
C VAL A 79 4.00 3.24 -1.16
N THR A 80 3.50 3.72 -2.30
CA THR A 80 4.32 4.49 -3.25
C THR A 80 4.44 5.95 -2.83
N ASP A 81 5.42 6.65 -3.37
CA ASP A 81 5.63 8.12 -3.31
C ASP A 81 4.45 8.98 -3.77
N MET A 82 3.46 8.37 -4.42
CA MET A 82 2.18 9.02 -4.73
C MET A 82 1.25 9.17 -3.52
N MET A 83 1.67 8.70 -2.33
CA MET A 83 0.95 8.81 -1.06
C MET A 83 1.64 9.78 -0.11
N ASP A 84 0.92 10.74 0.46
CA ASP A 84 1.37 11.43 1.66
C ASP A 84 1.28 10.50 2.88
N VAL A 85 2.43 10.05 3.38
CA VAL A 85 2.52 9.12 4.51
C VAL A 85 2.07 9.72 5.85
N GLY A 86 2.18 11.04 6.02
CA GLY A 86 1.73 11.74 7.22
C GLY A 86 0.20 11.75 7.30
N GLN A 87 -0.44 12.12 6.18
CA GLN A 87 -1.89 12.05 6.04
C GLN A 87 -2.37 10.61 6.18
N PHE A 88 -1.74 9.65 5.51
CA PHE A 88 -2.10 8.24 5.62
C PHE A 88 -2.03 7.75 7.06
N ARG A 89 -0.93 8.02 7.79
CA ARG A 89 -0.81 7.64 9.20
C ARG A 89 -1.87 8.30 10.07
N SER A 90 -2.22 9.55 9.82
CA SER A 90 -3.27 10.25 10.58
C SER A 90 -4.68 9.68 10.33
N ALA A 91 -4.96 9.29 9.08
CA ALA A 91 -6.25 8.75 8.65
C ALA A 91 -6.49 7.32 9.14
N LEU A 92 -5.42 6.53 9.37
CA LEU A 92 -5.54 5.19 9.91
C LEU A 92 -6.26 5.17 11.28
N PRO A 93 -7.08 4.12 11.54
CA PRO A 93 -7.61 3.87 12.88
C PRO A 93 -6.48 3.76 13.91
N PRO A 94 -6.68 4.19 15.18
CA PRO A 94 -5.62 4.26 16.19
C PRO A 94 -4.76 3.00 16.32
N ARG A 95 -5.38 1.80 16.24
CA ARG A 95 -4.66 0.52 16.35
C ARG A 95 -3.62 0.28 15.25
N PHE A 96 -3.74 0.93 14.09
CA PHE A 96 -2.82 0.76 12.96
C PHE A 96 -1.79 1.89 12.86
N ARG A 97 -1.89 2.94 13.69
CA ARG A 97 -1.00 4.11 13.60
C ARG A 97 0.42 3.84 14.06
N SER A 98 0.70 2.72 14.70
CA SER A 98 2.07 2.27 15.05
C SER A 98 2.65 1.30 14.03
N VAL A 99 1.84 0.79 13.08
CA VAL A 99 2.30 -0.18 12.09
C VAL A 99 3.41 0.43 11.23
N PRO A 100 4.50 -0.30 10.95
CA PRO A 100 5.56 0.16 10.08
C PRO A 100 5.04 0.48 8.67
N ILE A 101 5.46 1.62 8.13
CA ILE A 101 5.20 2.02 6.75
C ILE A 101 6.53 2.02 6.00
N THR A 102 6.60 1.28 4.90
CA THR A 102 7.69 1.39 3.93
C THR A 102 7.22 2.26 2.77
N LEU A 103 7.89 3.39 2.55
CA LEU A 103 7.65 4.28 1.41
C LEU A 103 8.59 3.88 0.27
N TYR A 104 8.03 3.53 -0.87
CA TYR A 104 8.75 3.19 -2.09
C TYR A 104 8.66 4.36 -3.08
N PHE A 105 9.80 4.98 -3.38
CA PHE A 105 9.90 6.01 -4.41
C PHE A 105 9.97 5.35 -5.78
N HIS A 106 8.91 5.49 -6.55
CA HIS A 106 8.76 4.88 -7.87
C HIS A 106 9.18 5.85 -8.98
N GLU A 107 9.00 7.15 -8.76
CA GLU A 107 9.39 8.19 -9.70
C GLU A 107 10.82 8.65 -9.42
N ASN A 108 11.78 8.09 -10.16
CA ASN A 108 13.20 8.43 -10.05
C ASN A 108 13.64 9.48 -11.09
N GLN A 109 12.70 10.25 -11.64
CA GLN A 109 12.97 11.22 -12.69
C GLN A 109 13.55 12.50 -12.07
N LEU A 110 14.84 12.75 -12.31
CA LEU A 110 15.49 14.05 -12.23
C LEU A 110 15.28 14.81 -13.53
#